data_AF-A0A3D0NQR1-F1
#
_entry.id   AF-A0A3D0NQR1-F1
#
_cell.length_a   1.000
_cell.length_b   1.000
_cell.length_c   1.000
_cell.angle_alpha   90.00
_cell.angle_beta   90.00
_cell.angle_gamma   90.00
#
_symmetry.space_group_name_H-M   'P 1'
#
loop_
_entity.id
_entity.type
_entity.pdbx_description
1 polymer ?
#
loop_
_entity_poly.entity_id
_entity_poly.type
_entity_poly.pdbx_seq_one_letter_code
_entity_poly.pdbx_strand_id
1 'polypeptide(L)'
;MSEFEHMKRLLENTGLYAITDNSLIKAELMAYAAGLDTYFTALDELKRECFVATATTYGLQYREDMLRRLNFRPALNSRRNALLKAFSITASDNTLEGMEKLRDSFNVHGTFSFDPATMTITFTCTDNLIPVQRSLLEYQMRPFMPVWCQFTVV
;
A
#
# COMPACT_ATOMS: atom_id res chain seq x y z
N MET A 1 0.43 -25.96 7.17
CA MET A 1 0.19 -26.94 8.25
C MET A 1 -1.13 -26.55 8.87
N SER A 2 -2.11 -27.43 8.96
CA SER A 2 -3.38 -27.08 9.63
C SER A 2 -3.18 -27.02 11.14
N GLU A 3 -3.99 -26.26 11.85
CA GLU A 3 -3.90 -26.17 13.31
C GLU A 3 -4.11 -27.53 13.99
N PHE A 4 -4.90 -28.41 13.37
CA PHE A 4 -5.05 -29.79 13.82
C PHE A 4 -3.71 -30.53 13.85
N GLU A 5 -2.90 -30.47 12.78
CA GLU A 5 -1.59 -31.14 12.76
C GLU A 5 -0.63 -30.55 13.78
N HIS A 6 -0.69 -29.24 13.98
CA HIS A 6 0.13 -28.56 14.98
C HIS A 6 -0.22 -29.05 16.40
N MET A 7 -1.50 -29.02 16.77
CA MET A 7 -1.98 -29.50 18.07
C MET A 7 -1.73 -31.00 18.28
N LYS A 8 -2.01 -31.82 17.25
CA LYS A 8 -1.76 -33.26 17.28
C LYS A 8 -0.30 -33.55 17.61
N ARG A 9 0.64 -32.91 16.92
CA ARG A 9 2.07 -33.07 17.16
C ARG A 9 2.48 -32.68 18.57
N LEU A 10 1.95 -31.58 19.10
CA LEU A 10 2.24 -31.14 20.47
C LEU A 10 1.77 -32.16 21.52
N LEU A 11 0.58 -32.73 21.31
CA LEU A 11 -0.01 -33.69 22.24
C LEU A 11 0.63 -35.09 22.14
N GLU A 12 0.92 -35.58 20.93
CA GLU A 12 1.61 -36.86 20.73
C GLU A 12 3.00 -36.86 21.38
N ASN A 13 3.72 -35.73 21.33
CA ASN A 13 5.04 -35.57 21.95
C ASN A 13 5.02 -35.72 23.49
N THR A 14 3.86 -35.60 24.14
CA THR A 14 3.76 -35.80 25.60
C THR A 14 3.74 -37.26 26.02
N GLY A 15 3.42 -38.18 25.09
CA GLY A 15 3.21 -39.60 25.38
C GLY A 15 1.96 -39.92 26.19
N LEU A 16 1.16 -38.92 26.59
CA LEU A 16 -0.04 -39.08 27.41
C LEU A 16 -1.31 -39.30 26.59
N TYR A 17 -1.29 -38.90 25.31
CA TYR A 17 -2.47 -38.90 24.44
C TYR A 17 -2.29 -39.85 23.26
N ALA A 18 -3.25 -40.75 23.05
CA ALA A 18 -3.32 -41.62 21.88
C ALA A 18 -4.41 -41.11 20.91
N ILE A 19 -4.00 -40.33 19.92
CA ILE A 19 -4.91 -39.71 18.94
C ILE A 19 -5.15 -40.70 17.79
N THR A 20 -6.10 -41.62 17.99
CA THR A 20 -6.55 -42.57 16.96
C THR A 20 -7.71 -42.01 16.14
N ASP A 21 -7.99 -42.61 14.99
CA ASP A 21 -8.97 -42.08 14.03
C ASP A 21 -10.41 -41.99 14.56
N ASN A 22 -10.76 -42.81 15.54
CA ASN A 22 -12.09 -42.85 16.18
C ASN A 22 -12.11 -42.27 17.60
N SER A 23 -11.05 -41.59 18.03
CA SER A 23 -10.99 -41.01 19.38
C SER A 23 -11.85 -39.75 19.50
N LEU A 24 -12.52 -39.56 20.66
CA LEU A 24 -13.23 -38.33 20.98
C LEU A 24 -12.29 -37.11 20.96
N ILE A 25 -11.06 -37.32 21.42
CA ILE A 25 -9.98 -36.32 21.43
C ILE A 25 -9.73 -35.79 20.01
N LYS A 26 -9.68 -36.65 18.99
CA LYS A 26 -9.54 -36.20 17.60
C LYS A 26 -10.71 -35.31 17.18
N ALA A 27 -11.95 -35.71 17.50
CA ALA A 27 -13.13 -34.92 17.15
C ALA A 27 -13.11 -33.53 17.81
N GLU A 28 -12.71 -33.45 19.07
CA GLU A 28 -12.54 -32.18 19.79
C GLU A 28 -11.46 -31.31 19.17
N LEU A 29 -10.28 -31.87 18.89
CA LEU A 29 -9.17 -31.15 18.25
C LEU A 29 -9.54 -30.64 16.86
N MET A 30 -10.30 -31.41 16.09
CA MET A 30 -10.80 -30.97 14.79
C MET A 30 -11.79 -29.81 14.92
N ALA A 31 -12.67 -29.82 15.92
CA ALA A 31 -13.58 -28.71 16.19
C ALA A 31 -12.81 -27.43 16.58
N TYR A 32 -11.79 -27.55 17.43
CA TYR A 32 -10.91 -26.43 17.77
C TYR A 32 -10.11 -25.92 16.57
N ALA A 33 -9.54 -26.82 15.77
CA ALA A 33 -8.81 -26.46 14.57
C ALA A 33 -9.70 -25.68 13.60
N ALA A 34 -10.93 -26.14 13.36
CA ALA A 34 -11.88 -25.45 12.49
C ALA A 34 -12.18 -24.02 12.98
N GLY A 35 -12.31 -23.81 14.30
CA GLY A 35 -12.45 -22.47 14.87
C GLY A 35 -11.19 -21.62 14.68
N LEU A 36 -10.03 -22.16 15.06
CA LEU A 36 -8.75 -21.44 15.02
C LEU A 36 -8.29 -21.10 13.60
N ASP A 37 -8.47 -22.02 12.65
CA ASP A 37 -8.09 -21.83 11.24
C ASP A 37 -8.77 -20.58 10.66
N THR A 38 -10.01 -20.27 11.06
CA THR A 38 -10.71 -19.06 10.62
C THR A 38 -10.05 -17.78 11.15
N TYR A 39 -9.66 -17.76 12.43
CA TYR A 39 -8.98 -16.62 13.04
C TYR A 39 -7.56 -16.43 12.48
N PHE A 40 -6.82 -17.51 12.28
CA PHE A 40 -5.48 -17.43 11.69
C PHE A 40 -5.53 -16.97 10.23
N THR A 41 -6.51 -17.45 9.46
CA THR A 41 -6.73 -16.95 8.09
C THR A 41 -6.99 -15.44 8.08
N ALA A 42 -7.86 -14.96 8.97
CA ALA A 42 -8.15 -13.54 9.11
C ALA A 42 -6.92 -12.73 9.57
N LEU A 43 -6.13 -13.26 10.51
CA LEU A 43 -4.89 -12.63 10.98
C LEU A 43 -3.83 -12.56 9.88
N ASP A 44 -3.69 -13.60 9.07
CA ASP A 44 -2.73 -13.62 7.97
C ASP A 44 -3.15 -12.68 6.84
N GLU A 45 -4.45 -12.56 6.57
CA GLU A 45 -4.97 -11.50 5.71
C GLU A 45 -4.66 -10.11 6.28
N LEU A 46 -4.93 -9.87 7.56
CA LEU A 46 -4.64 -8.59 8.21
C LEU A 46 -3.15 -8.25 8.13
N LYS A 47 -2.27 -9.18 8.48
CA LYS A 47 -0.80 -9.00 8.38
C LYS A 47 -0.37 -8.68 6.95
N ARG A 48 -0.95 -9.36 5.96
CA ARG A 48 -0.68 -9.09 4.55
C ARG A 48 -1.10 -7.67 4.17
N GLU A 49 -2.26 -7.20 4.61
CA GLU A 49 -2.78 -5.86 4.30
C GLU A 49 -2.11 -4.74 5.12
N CYS A 50 -1.47 -5.07 6.24
CA CYS A 50 -0.74 -4.12 7.08
C CYS A 50 0.48 -3.49 6.40
N PHE A 51 1.13 -4.13 5.42
CA PHE A 51 2.33 -3.58 4.77
C PHE A 51 2.09 -3.31 3.28
N VAL A 52 2.57 -2.16 2.79
CA VAL A 52 2.40 -1.78 1.37
C VAL A 52 2.97 -2.84 0.42
N ALA A 53 4.10 -3.45 0.80
CA ALA A 53 4.75 -4.48 -0.02
C ALA A 53 3.88 -5.73 -0.22
N THR A 54 3.05 -6.08 0.77
CA THR A 54 2.26 -7.32 0.77
C THR A 54 0.77 -7.08 0.55
N ALA A 55 0.27 -5.87 0.78
CA ALA A 55 -1.15 -5.53 0.71
C ALA A 55 -1.72 -5.72 -0.70
N THR A 56 -2.93 -6.25 -0.80
CA THR A 56 -3.59 -6.60 -2.06
C THR A 56 -4.92 -5.89 -2.25
N THR A 57 -5.65 -5.64 -1.16
CA THR A 57 -7.03 -5.16 -1.21
C THR A 57 -7.16 -3.86 -0.41
N TYR A 58 -7.86 -3.90 0.73
CA TYR A 58 -8.22 -2.74 1.54
C TYR A 58 -7.00 -2.03 2.11
N GLY A 59 -5.90 -2.75 2.37
CA GLY A 59 -4.67 -2.15 2.89
C GLY A 59 -4.05 -1.14 1.94
N LEU A 60 -4.19 -1.35 0.61
CA LEU A 60 -3.77 -0.38 -0.39
C LEU A 60 -4.78 0.76 -0.51
N GLN A 61 -6.07 0.43 -0.55
CA GLN A 61 -7.13 1.42 -0.70
C GLN A 61 -7.10 2.47 0.41
N TYR A 62 -7.00 2.06 1.68
CA TYR A 62 -6.95 3.02 2.79
C TYR A 62 -5.74 3.97 2.72
N ARG A 63 -4.62 3.54 2.17
CA ARG A 63 -3.43 4.37 2.00
C ARG A 63 -3.55 5.33 0.82
N GLU A 64 -4.18 4.89 -0.25
CA GLU A 64 -4.53 5.74 -1.39
C GLU A 64 -5.51 6.83 -0.96
N ASP A 65 -6.53 6.46 -0.17
CA ASP A 65 -7.52 7.38 0.41
C ASP A 65 -6.85 8.37 1.38
N MET A 66 -5.92 7.90 2.21
CA MET A 66 -5.15 8.77 3.12
C MET A 66 -4.35 9.84 2.36
N LEU A 67 -3.73 9.46 1.24
CA LEU A 67 -3.00 10.39 0.35
C LEU A 67 -3.95 11.13 -0.61
N ARG A 68 -5.26 10.89 -0.50
CA ARG A 68 -6.33 11.40 -1.36
C ARG A 68 -6.04 11.21 -2.84
N ARG A 69 -5.34 10.14 -3.25
CA ARG A 69 -4.80 9.97 -4.60
C ARG A 69 -5.89 9.63 -5.63
N LEU A 70 -5.74 10.19 -6.83
CA LEU A 70 -6.51 9.77 -8.00
C LEU A 70 -6.03 8.38 -8.43
N ASN A 71 -6.82 7.36 -8.13
CA ASN A 71 -6.54 5.98 -8.51
C ASN A 71 -6.62 5.80 -10.03
N PHE A 72 -5.46 5.76 -10.69
CA PHE A 72 -5.33 5.33 -12.09
C PHE A 72 -4.14 4.38 -12.27
N ARG A 73 -4.03 3.35 -11.42
CA ARG A 73 -3.13 2.22 -11.68
C ARG A 73 -3.88 0.90 -11.55
N PRO A 74 -4.18 0.19 -12.65
CA PRO A 74 -4.91 -1.08 -12.58
C PRO A 74 -4.05 -2.22 -11.98
N ALA A 75 -2.72 -2.14 -12.12
CA ALA A 75 -1.82 -3.20 -11.66
C ALA A 75 -1.38 -3.03 -10.19
N LEU A 76 -1.46 -4.10 -9.40
CA LEU A 76 -1.09 -4.13 -7.98
C LEU A 76 0.35 -3.66 -7.71
N ASN A 77 1.33 -4.19 -8.46
CA ASN A 77 2.73 -3.80 -8.27
C ASN A 77 2.97 -2.32 -8.55
N SER A 78 2.31 -1.77 -9.57
CA SER A 78 2.38 -0.35 -9.90
C SER A 78 1.76 0.53 -8.81
N ARG A 79 0.67 0.08 -8.17
CA ARG A 79 0.06 0.75 -7.00
C ARG A 79 1.00 0.74 -5.80
N ARG A 80 1.55 -0.42 -5.45
CA ARG A 80 2.51 -0.57 -4.34
C ARG A 80 3.75 0.31 -4.54
N ASN A 81 4.33 0.29 -5.73
CA ASN A 81 5.50 1.12 -6.06
C ASN A 81 5.19 2.61 -5.99
N ALA A 82 3.99 3.04 -6.42
CA ALA A 82 3.57 4.44 -6.32
C ALA A 82 3.47 4.89 -4.86
N LEU A 83 2.85 4.07 -4.01
CA LEU A 83 2.73 4.35 -2.58
C LEU A 83 4.09 4.35 -1.87
N LEU A 84 4.98 3.39 -2.18
CA LEU A 84 6.34 3.38 -1.64
C LEU A 84 7.11 4.64 -2.04
N LYS A 85 7.03 5.06 -3.31
CA LYS A 85 7.63 6.33 -3.77
C LYS A 85 7.03 7.51 -3.00
N ALA A 86 5.72 7.55 -2.81
CA ALA A 86 5.03 8.61 -2.07
C ALA A 86 5.53 8.76 -0.63
N PHE A 87 5.60 7.64 0.09
CA PHE A 87 6.04 7.61 1.49
C PHE A 87 7.54 7.88 1.65
N SER A 88 8.31 7.75 0.58
CA SER A 88 9.74 8.05 0.58
C SER A 88 10.08 9.52 0.28
N ILE A 89 9.07 10.38 0.09
CA ILE A 89 9.25 11.82 -0.09
C ILE A 89 9.32 12.46 1.30
N THR A 90 10.35 13.26 1.52
CA THR A 90 10.64 13.97 2.76
C THR A 90 10.71 15.48 2.51
N ALA A 91 10.66 16.29 3.56
CA ALA A 91 10.79 17.75 3.45
C ALA A 91 12.15 18.21 2.88
N SER A 92 13.15 17.33 2.85
CA SER A 92 14.47 17.56 2.24
C SER A 92 14.53 17.29 0.74
N ASP A 93 13.50 16.68 0.14
CA ASP A 93 13.48 16.32 -1.29
C ASP A 93 13.12 17.51 -2.22
N ASN A 94 13.51 18.73 -1.86
CA ASN A 94 13.28 19.96 -2.64
C ASN A 94 14.29 20.13 -3.79
N THR A 95 14.90 19.04 -4.24
CA THR A 95 15.81 19.00 -5.40
C THR A 95 15.05 18.60 -6.65
N LEU A 96 15.62 18.84 -7.84
CA LEU A 96 15.00 18.41 -9.09
C LEU A 96 14.72 16.90 -9.11
N GLU A 97 15.67 16.09 -8.64
CA GLU A 97 15.52 14.63 -8.52
C GLU A 97 14.38 14.24 -7.55
N GLY A 98 14.26 14.94 -6.41
CA GLY A 98 13.17 14.75 -5.46
C GLY A 98 11.80 15.11 -6.05
N MET A 99 11.74 16.20 -6.83
CA MET A 99 10.54 16.63 -7.55
C MET A 99 10.15 15.65 -8.68
N GLU A 100 11.13 15.06 -9.38
CA GLU A 100 10.89 14.00 -10.37
C GLU A 100 10.39 12.71 -9.71
N LYS A 101 10.96 12.34 -8.57
CA LYS A 101 10.48 11.21 -7.75
C LYS A 101 9.04 11.42 -7.28
N LEU A 102 8.71 12.66 -6.91
CA LEU A 102 7.34 13.06 -6.57
C LEU A 102 6.41 12.92 -7.76
N ARG A 103 6.75 13.47 -8.93
CA ARG A 103 6.01 13.30 -10.19
C ARG A 103 5.74 11.83 -10.48
N ASP A 104 6.78 11.01 -10.45
CA ASP A 104 6.71 9.56 -10.69
C ASP A 104 5.77 8.85 -9.71
N SER A 105 5.71 9.32 -8.46
CA SER A 105 4.83 8.76 -7.45
C SER A 105 3.35 8.96 -7.79
N PHE A 106 3.01 10.06 -8.47
CA PHE A 106 1.65 10.36 -8.94
C PHE A 106 1.34 9.78 -10.32
N ASN A 107 2.32 9.15 -10.99
CA ASN A 107 2.18 8.62 -12.36
C ASN A 107 1.82 9.68 -13.40
N VAL A 108 2.30 10.90 -13.21
CA VAL A 108 2.01 11.99 -14.14
C VAL A 108 3.23 12.22 -15.02
N HIS A 109 3.02 12.45 -16.30
CA HIS A 109 4.08 12.83 -17.22
C HIS A 109 4.15 14.36 -17.34
N GLY A 110 5.36 14.90 -17.26
CA GLY A 110 5.58 16.34 -17.29
C GLY A 110 7.02 16.74 -17.03
N THR A 111 7.28 18.01 -17.26
CA THR A 111 8.61 18.62 -17.11
C THR A 111 8.57 19.77 -16.12
N PHE A 112 9.67 19.94 -15.39
CA PHE A 112 9.89 21.10 -14.54
C PHE A 112 10.73 22.11 -15.30
N SER A 113 10.26 23.36 -15.36
CA SER A 113 10.98 24.49 -15.94
C SER A 113 11.22 25.54 -14.86
N PHE A 114 12.40 26.17 -14.87
CA PHE A 114 12.74 27.25 -13.95
C PHE A 114 12.73 28.56 -14.71
N ASP A 115 11.99 29.54 -14.21
CA ASP A 115 12.04 30.91 -14.71
C ASP A 115 12.92 31.78 -13.80
N PRO A 116 14.12 32.21 -14.26
CA PRO A 116 15.02 33.04 -13.48
C PRO A 116 14.46 34.42 -13.13
N ALA A 117 13.51 34.95 -13.92
CA ALA A 117 12.97 36.29 -13.72
C ALA A 117 12.00 36.35 -12.53
N THR A 118 11.20 35.29 -12.35
CA THR A 118 10.21 35.18 -11.28
C THR A 118 10.71 34.32 -10.11
N MET A 119 11.84 33.62 -10.28
CA MET A 119 12.37 32.63 -9.35
C MET A 119 11.36 31.51 -9.00
N THR A 120 10.48 31.17 -9.94
CA THR A 120 9.50 30.10 -9.77
C THR A 120 9.86 28.89 -10.62
N ILE A 121 9.59 27.70 -10.07
CA ILE A 121 9.58 26.47 -10.87
C ILE A 121 8.15 26.21 -11.31
N THR A 122 7.96 26.00 -12.62
CA THR A 122 6.69 25.60 -13.22
C THR A 122 6.73 24.13 -13.62
N PHE A 123 5.82 23.33 -13.08
CA PHE A 123 5.57 21.98 -13.58
C PHE A 123 4.52 22.02 -14.68
N THR A 124 4.85 21.54 -15.88
CA THR A 124 3.90 21.39 -16.98
C THR A 124 3.58 19.92 -17.19
N CYS A 125 2.33 19.54 -16.94
CA CYS A 125 1.80 18.22 -17.18
C CYS A 125 1.52 18.01 -18.68
N THR A 126 1.94 16.88 -19.25
CA THR A 126 1.67 16.51 -20.65
C THR A 126 0.49 15.54 -20.80
N ASP A 127 -0.05 15.04 -19.69
CA ASP A 127 -1.17 14.10 -19.72
C ASP A 127 -2.50 14.78 -20.06
N ASN A 128 -3.34 14.09 -20.82
CA ASN A 128 -4.63 14.59 -21.28
C ASN A 128 -5.68 14.48 -20.17
N LEU A 129 -5.59 15.35 -19.17
CA LEU A 129 -6.44 15.38 -17.97
C LEU A 129 -7.65 16.29 -18.16
N ILE A 130 -8.82 15.84 -17.71
CA ILE A 130 -10.07 16.62 -17.66
C ILE A 130 -9.92 17.74 -16.61
N PRO A 131 -10.55 18.93 -16.75
CA PRO A 131 -10.37 20.06 -15.82
C PRO A 131 -10.52 19.72 -14.33
N VAL A 132 -11.44 18.82 -13.97
CA VAL A 132 -11.62 18.34 -12.58
C VAL A 132 -10.44 17.50 -12.10
N GLN A 133 -9.85 16.69 -12.97
CA GLN A 133 -8.66 15.89 -12.64
C GLN A 133 -7.43 16.78 -12.46
N ARG A 134 -7.32 17.88 -13.23
CA ARG A 134 -6.23 18.85 -13.11
C ARG A 134 -6.24 19.55 -11.77
N SER A 135 -7.40 20.08 -11.36
CA SER A 135 -7.52 20.77 -10.07
C SER A 135 -7.30 19.83 -8.88
N LEU A 136 -7.78 18.58 -9.00
CA LEU A 136 -7.57 17.57 -7.97
C LEU A 136 -6.09 17.13 -7.90
N LEU A 137 -5.40 17.01 -9.03
CA LEU A 137 -3.96 16.71 -9.07
C LEU A 137 -3.15 17.83 -8.40
N GLU A 138 -3.45 19.09 -8.72
CA GLU A 138 -2.83 20.24 -8.07
C GLU A 138 -3.05 20.18 -6.55
N TYR A 139 -4.30 19.95 -6.12
CA TYR A 139 -4.63 19.83 -4.71
C TYR A 139 -3.84 18.71 -4.00
N GLN A 140 -3.64 17.57 -4.66
CA GLN A 140 -2.90 16.42 -4.12
C GLN A 140 -1.39 16.63 -4.07
N MET A 141 -0.81 17.30 -5.08
CA MET A 141 0.64 17.48 -5.17
C MET A 141 1.13 18.66 -4.31
N ARG A 142 0.31 19.69 -4.13
CA ARG A 142 0.70 20.93 -3.43
C ARG A 142 1.25 20.74 -2.01
N PRO A 143 0.73 19.85 -1.14
CA PRO A 143 1.30 19.60 0.19
C PRO A 143 2.74 19.08 0.17
N PHE A 144 3.15 18.45 -0.93
CA PHE A 144 4.48 17.86 -1.08
C PHE A 144 5.46 18.77 -1.84
N MET A 145 4.99 19.88 -2.41
CA MET A 145 5.83 20.82 -3.16
C MET A 145 6.33 21.97 -2.29
N PRO A 146 7.53 22.50 -2.58
CA PRO A 146 8.00 23.72 -1.95
C PRO A 146 7.06 24.89 -2.25
N VAL A 147 6.89 25.81 -1.29
CA VAL A 147 5.97 26.97 -1.40
C VAL A 147 6.31 27.89 -2.58
N TRP A 148 7.58 27.94 -2.99
CA TRP A 148 8.06 28.75 -4.10
C TRP A 148 7.86 28.09 -5.48
N CYS A 149 7.42 26.83 -5.54
CA CYS A 149 7.11 26.14 -6.78
C CYS A 149 5.69 26.48 -7.23
N GLN A 150 5.55 27.03 -8.43
CA GLN A 150 4.25 27.23 -9.08
C GLN A 150 3.86 25.97 -9.84
N PHE A 151 2.74 25.34 -9.46
CA PHE A 151 2.24 24.19 -10.17
C PHE A 151 1.20 24.64 -11.19
N THR A 152 1.39 24.35 -12.48
CA THR A 152 0.44 24.75 -13.53
C THR A 152 0.17 23.60 -14.47
N VAL A 153 -0.98 22.98 -14.30
CA VAL A 153 -1.43 21.89 -15.18
C VAL A 153 -2.04 22.50 -16.44
N VAL A 154 -1.25 22.55 -17.52
CA VAL A 154 -1.67 23.01 -18.85
C VAL A 154 -2.53 21.95 -19.55
#